data_AF-A0AAV5D2N5-F1
#
_entry.id   AF-A0AAV5D2N5-F1
#
_cell.length_a   1.000
_cell.length_b   1.000
_cell.length_c   1.000
_cell.angle_alpha   90.00
_cell.angle_beta   90.00
_cell.angle_gamma   90.00
#
_symmetry.space_group_name_H-M   'P 1'
#
loop_
_entity.id
_entity.type
_entity.pdbx_description
1 polymer ?
#
loop_
_entity_poly.entity_id
_entity_poly.type
_entity_poly.pdbx_seq_one_letter_code
_entity_poly.pdbx_strand_id
1 'polypeptide(L)'
;MVQLRSYMELCILVPGISSQHHGSVGPEQGQFGLASWKCSEESFAHQVKIRDPLKLGFPNIWALRLARQLLVWHPEDRLSVDEALNHPYFQEAP
;
A
#
# COMPACT_ATOMS: atom_id res chain seq x y z
N MET A 1 4.51 -22.70 3.30
CA MET A 1 3.17 -22.30 2.79
C MET A 1 2.49 -21.21 3.63
N VAL A 2 2.59 -21.20 4.98
CA VAL A 2 1.92 -20.18 5.84
C VAL A 2 2.41 -18.75 5.56
N GLN A 3 3.70 -18.58 5.29
CA GLN A 3 4.34 -17.28 5.06
C GLN A 3 3.79 -16.54 3.83
N LEU A 4 3.69 -17.25 2.69
CA LEU A 4 3.23 -16.66 1.42
C LEU A 4 1.79 -16.17 1.51
N ARG A 5 0.91 -16.96 2.16
CA ARG A 5 -0.47 -16.57 2.37
C ARG A 5 -0.57 -15.29 3.22
N SER A 6 0.20 -15.17 4.30
CA SER A 6 0.19 -13.95 5.11
C SER A 6 0.65 -12.73 4.32
N TYR A 7 1.67 -12.86 3.46
CA TYR A 7 2.12 -11.72 2.65
C TYR A 7 1.08 -11.29 1.61
N MET A 8 0.34 -12.24 1.04
CA MET A 8 -0.75 -11.99 0.08
C MET A 8 -2.00 -11.39 0.75
N GLU A 9 -2.41 -11.92 1.91
CA GLU A 9 -3.56 -11.40 2.68
C GLU A 9 -3.34 -9.98 3.21
N LEU A 10 -2.07 -9.64 3.49
CA LEU A 10 -1.67 -8.34 4.01
C LEU A 10 -1.24 -7.37 2.91
N CYS A 11 -1.20 -7.77 1.64
CA CYS A 11 -0.74 -6.90 0.54
C CYS A 11 0.63 -6.25 0.79
N ILE A 12 1.51 -7.00 1.46
CA ILE A 12 2.89 -6.60 1.79
C ILE A 12 3.92 -7.25 0.85
N LEU A 13 3.49 -8.18 -0.03
CA LEU A 13 4.25 -8.44 -1.24
C LEU A 13 4.17 -7.18 -2.09
N VAL A 14 5.27 -6.42 -2.19
CA VAL A 14 5.43 -5.43 -3.24
C VAL A 14 5.55 -6.23 -4.55
N PRO A 15 4.56 -6.20 -5.46
CA PRO A 15 4.76 -6.78 -6.78
C PRO A 15 5.69 -5.82 -7.51
N GLY A 16 7.00 -6.11 -7.51
CA GLY A 16 8.01 -5.42 -8.31
C GLY A 16 8.21 -3.94 -7.98
N ILE A 17 9.18 -3.65 -7.12
CA ILE A 17 10.16 -2.61 -7.45
C ILE A 17 10.92 -3.05 -8.72
N SER A 18 10.27 -2.97 -9.89
CA SER A 18 10.97 -2.96 -11.17
C SER A 18 11.00 -1.52 -11.64
N SER A 19 12.05 -0.79 -11.25
CA SER A 19 12.46 0.39 -12.00
C SER A 19 12.64 -0.05 -13.45
N GLN A 20 11.96 0.65 -14.37
CA GLN A 20 11.93 0.40 -15.82
C GLN A 20 11.07 -0.78 -16.28
N HIS A 21 9.83 -0.51 -16.66
CA HIS A 21 9.36 -0.79 -18.02
C HIS A 21 8.02 -0.08 -18.27
N HIS A 22 8.05 0.82 -19.26
CA HIS A 22 6.85 1.31 -19.94
C HIS A 22 5.98 0.13 -20.39
N GLY A 23 4.66 0.26 -20.20
CA GLY A 23 3.69 -0.62 -20.82
C GLY A 23 2.26 -0.26 -20.42
N SER A 24 1.62 0.61 -21.20
CA SER A 24 0.16 0.76 -21.21
C SER A 24 -0.50 -0.60 -21.33
N VAL A 25 -1.36 -0.98 -20.38
CA VAL A 25 -2.35 -2.05 -20.60
C VAL A 25 -3.65 -1.59 -19.96
N GLY A 26 -4.68 -1.48 -20.82
CA GLY A 26 -6.05 -1.11 -20.47
C GLY A 26 -6.79 -2.22 -19.70
N PRO A 27 -8.10 -2.03 -19.48
CA PRO A 27 -8.86 -2.86 -18.55
C PRO A 27 -9.24 -4.20 -19.21
N GLU A 28 -9.50 -5.19 -18.34
CA GLU A 28 -10.17 -6.47 -18.59
C GLU A 28 -9.29 -7.72 -18.85
N GLN A 29 -9.62 -8.76 -18.06
CA GLN A 29 -9.45 -10.21 -18.26
C GLN A 29 -8.15 -10.92 -17.82
N GLY A 30 -8.31 -11.82 -16.84
CA GLY A 30 -7.31 -12.82 -16.46
C GLY A 30 -7.64 -13.62 -15.20
N GLN A 31 -8.81 -14.26 -15.13
CA GLN A 31 -9.06 -15.32 -14.15
C GLN A 31 -8.17 -16.52 -14.48
N PHE A 32 -7.20 -16.87 -13.62
CA PHE A 32 -6.79 -18.24 -13.24
C PHE A 32 -5.65 -18.19 -12.19
N GLY A 33 -5.95 -18.46 -10.91
CA GLY A 33 -4.93 -18.63 -9.86
C GLY A 33 -5.34 -18.39 -8.39
N LEU A 34 -6.19 -19.25 -7.81
CA LEU A 34 -6.32 -19.63 -6.37
C LEU A 34 -6.15 -18.61 -5.19
N ALA A 35 -6.27 -17.30 -5.39
CA ALA A 35 -6.53 -16.33 -4.33
C ALA A 35 -7.19 -15.08 -4.92
N SER A 36 -8.08 -14.41 -4.18
CA SER A 36 -8.64 -13.13 -4.60
C SER A 36 -7.53 -12.06 -4.59
N TRP A 37 -6.92 -11.78 -5.74
CA TRP A 37 -5.75 -10.89 -5.89
C TRP A 37 -6.06 -9.38 -5.71
N LYS A 38 -7.09 -9.00 -4.95
CA LYS A 38 -7.42 -7.58 -4.75
C LYS A 38 -6.52 -6.97 -3.69
N CYS A 39 -5.25 -6.75 -4.03
CA CYS A 39 -4.34 -5.92 -3.25
C CYS A 39 -4.36 -4.47 -3.74
N SER A 40 -5.54 -3.86 -3.64
CA SER A 40 -5.68 -2.42 -3.80
C SER A 40 -5.32 -1.69 -2.50
N GLU A 41 -5.04 -0.39 -2.58
CA GLU A 41 -4.73 0.39 -1.38
C GLU A 41 -5.92 0.44 -0.40
N GLU A 42 -7.15 0.42 -0.91
CA GLU A 42 -8.37 0.36 -0.10
C GLU A 42 -8.50 -0.98 0.62
N SER A 43 -8.14 -2.07 -0.07
CA SER A 43 -8.15 -3.42 0.51
C SER A 43 -7.11 -3.52 1.63
N PHE A 44 -5.93 -2.94 1.41
CA PHE A 44 -4.90 -2.85 2.45
C PHE A 44 -5.34 -1.97 3.63
N ALA A 45 -5.91 -0.79 3.37
CA ALA A 45 -6.46 0.10 4.40
C ALA A 45 -7.49 -0.63 5.28
N HIS A 46 -8.37 -1.41 4.65
CA HIS A 46 -9.36 -2.22 5.33
C HIS A 46 -8.71 -3.30 6.20
N GLN A 47 -7.70 -4.00 5.70
CA GLN A 47 -6.95 -5.00 6.47
C GLN A 47 -6.20 -4.40 7.66
N VAL A 48 -5.67 -3.17 7.52
CA VAL A 48 -5.09 -2.40 8.63
C VAL A 48 -6.16 -2.11 9.68
N LYS A 49 -7.32 -1.60 9.27
CA LYS A 49 -8.43 -1.29 10.19
C LYS A 49 -8.94 -2.52 10.94
N ILE A 50 -9.03 -3.68 10.27
CA ILE A 50 -9.40 -4.95 10.92
C ILE A 50 -8.39 -5.33 12.01
N ARG A 51 -7.10 -5.05 11.81
CA ARG A 51 -6.03 -5.43 12.75
C ARG A 51 -5.74 -4.40 13.82
N ASP A 52 -6.13 -3.15 13.60
CA ASP A 52 -6.10 -2.11 14.62
C ASP A 52 -6.99 -2.52 15.82
N PRO A 53 -6.43 -2.64 17.03
CA PRO A 53 -7.22 -2.94 18.23
C PRO A 53 -8.35 -1.95 18.49
N LEU A 54 -8.18 -0.68 18.10
CA LEU A 54 -9.17 0.39 18.25
C LEU A 54 -10.12 0.50 17.05
N LYS A 55 -9.88 -0.25 15.98
CA LYS A 55 -10.67 -0.26 14.73
C LYS A 55 -10.79 1.13 14.07
N LEU A 56 -9.84 2.03 14.31
CA LEU A 56 -9.81 3.36 13.71
C LEU A 56 -9.30 3.25 12.27
N GLY A 57 -8.15 2.60 12.09
CA GLY A 57 -7.43 2.60 10.82
C GLY A 57 -6.92 3.99 10.45
N PHE A 58 -6.68 4.21 9.16
CA PHE A 58 -6.27 5.52 8.64
C PHE A 58 -7.50 6.36 8.22
N PRO A 59 -7.45 7.69 8.41
CA PRO A 59 -8.59 8.57 8.11
C PRO A 59 -8.92 8.65 6.62
N ASN A 60 -7.91 8.54 5.74
CA ASN A 60 -8.07 8.48 4.30
C ASN A 60 -6.88 7.73 3.65
N ILE A 61 -6.93 7.58 2.33
CA ILE A 61 -5.90 6.85 1.58
C ILE A 61 -4.55 7.56 1.58
N TRP A 62 -4.53 8.89 1.66
CA TRP A 62 -3.29 9.68 1.69
C TRP A 62 -2.53 9.51 3.01
N ALA A 63 -3.24 9.39 4.13
CA ALA A 63 -2.63 9.08 5.43
C ALA A 63 -1.92 7.72 5.40
N LEU A 64 -2.56 6.73 4.78
CA LEU A 64 -1.98 5.40 4.58
C LEU A 64 -0.73 5.45 3.70
N ARG A 65 -0.80 6.17 2.56
CA ARG A 65 0.34 6.36 1.65
C ARG A 65 1.52 7.01 2.34
N LEU A 66 1.28 8.10 3.07
CA LEU A 66 2.31 8.79 3.84
C LEU A 66 2.96 7.86 4.87
N ALA A 67 2.14 7.15 5.66
CA ALA A 67 2.65 6.22 6.67
C ALA A 67 3.52 5.12 6.04
N ARG A 68 3.15 4.59 4.87
CA ARG A 68 3.96 3.60 4.14
C ARG A 68 5.32 4.16 3.70
N GLN A 69 5.36 5.41 3.26
CA GLN A 69 6.61 6.06 2.84
C GLN A 69 7.50 6.49 4.02
N LEU A 70 6.92 6.74 5.20
CA LEU A 70 7.66 7.01 6.44
C LEU A 70 8.19 5.73 7.11
N LEU A 71 7.44 4.63 7.04
CA LEU A 71 7.75 3.37 7.71
C LEU A 71 8.54 2.40 6.81
N VAL A 72 9.37 2.94 5.93
CA VAL A 72 10.30 2.15 5.12
C VAL A 72 11.44 1.63 5.99
N TRP A 73 11.75 0.34 5.84
CA TRP A 73 12.78 -0.36 6.63
C TRP A 73 14.17 0.22 6.38
N HIS A 74 14.54 0.38 5.11
CA HIS A 74 15.79 0.98 4.68
C HIS A 74 15.73 2.50 4.85
N PRO A 75 16.61 3.11 5.68
CA PRO A 75 16.58 4.55 5.92
C PRO A 75 16.82 5.39 4.66
N GLU A 76 17.69 4.91 3.77
CA GLU A 76 18.00 5.54 2.48
C GLU A 76 16.80 5.66 1.52
N ASP A 77 15.81 4.79 1.66
CA ASP A 77 14.58 4.80 0.84
C ASP A 77 13.42 5.56 1.52
N ARG A 78 13.62 6.05 2.74
CA ARG A 78 12.60 6.77 3.50
C ARG A 78 12.51 8.21 3.04
N LEU A 79 11.29 8.77 3.03
CA LEU A 79 11.08 10.20 2.82
C LEU A 79 11.93 11.04 3.77
N SER A 80 12.52 12.11 3.22
CA SER A 80 13.06 13.20 4.03
C SER A 80 11.92 13.98 4.70
N VAL A 81 12.29 14.79 5.69
CA VAL A 81 11.32 15.63 6.42
C VAL A 81 10.62 16.62 5.46
N ASP A 82 11.37 17.26 4.58
CA ASP A 82 10.82 18.25 3.63
C ASP A 82 9.85 17.60 2.64
N GLU A 83 10.17 16.41 2.12
CA GLU A 83 9.26 15.68 1.24
C GLU A 83 8.00 15.21 1.97
N ALA A 84 8.12 14.78 3.23
CA ALA A 84 6.97 14.37 4.04
C ALA A 84 6.01 15.55 4.29
N LEU A 85 6.52 16.74 4.59
CA LEU A 85 5.71 17.94 4.82
C LEU A 85 4.99 18.42 3.54
N ASN A 86 5.56 18.14 2.37
CA ASN A 86 4.95 18.45 1.08
C ASN A 86 3.99 17.35 0.57
N HIS A 87 3.75 16.29 1.35
CA HIS A 87 2.91 15.17 0.92
C HIS A 87 1.41 15.58 0.79
N PRO A 88 0.65 15.07 -0.20
CA PRO A 88 -0.75 15.44 -0.43
C PRO A 88 -1.69 15.30 0.77
N TYR A 89 -1.37 14.40 1.70
CA TYR A 89 -2.10 14.25 2.96
C TYR A 89 -2.24 15.57 3.75
N PHE A 90 -1.24 16.44 3.70
CA PHE A 90 -1.27 17.75 4.38
C PHE A 90 -1.84 18.87 3.50
N GLN A 91 -2.11 18.59 2.23
CA GLN A 91 -2.62 19.57 1.26
C GLN A 91 -4.13 19.45 1.06
N GLU A 92 -4.74 18.31 1.40
CA GLU A 92 -6.20 18.18 1.39
C GLU A 92 -6.80 19.06 2.49
N ALA A 93 -7.71 19.96 2.08
CA ALA A 93 -8.54 20.71 3.02
C ALA A 93 -9.47 19.75 3.78
N PRO A 94 -9.73 20.01 5.09
CA PRO A 94 -10.57 19.15 5.94
C PRO A 94 -12.01 19.03 5.45
#